data_AF-A0A9E0T8H1-F1
#
_entry.id   AF-A0A9E0T8H1-F1
#
_cell.length_a   1.000
_cell.length_b   1.000
_cell.length_c   1.000
_cell.angle_alpha   90.00
_cell.angle_beta   90.00
_cell.angle_gamma   90.00
#
_symmetry.space_group_name_H-M   'P 1'
#
loop_
_entity.id
_entity.type
_entity.pdbx_description
1 polymer ?
#
loop_
_entity_poly.entity_id
_entity_poly.type
_entity_poly.pdbx_seq_one_letter_code
_entity_poly.pdbx_strand_id
1 'polypeptide(L)'
;RMNISTGVDVWKIQDVAEDLVVPLMDFPIRIDRDALTLGYAGVYGSFLLFAKRAEQKYGVPAREILLELGRRGMVGGQEDMIEDTAITMARARKAAA
;
A
#
# COMPACT_ATOMS: atom_id res chain seq x y z
N ARG A 1 2.28 -4.04 -29.82
CA ARG A 1 0.97 -4.58 -29.38
C ARG A 1 0.92 -6.06 -29.73
N MET A 2 0.20 -6.89 -28.96
CA MET A 2 0.17 -8.36 -29.14
C MET A 2 -1.02 -8.88 -29.98
N ASN A 3 -1.83 -7.97 -30.56
CA ASN A 3 -3.02 -8.30 -31.38
C ASN A 3 -4.03 -9.24 -30.70
N ILE A 4 -4.17 -9.15 -29.37
CA ILE A 4 -5.17 -9.90 -28.61
C ILE A 4 -6.51 -9.18 -28.70
N SER A 5 -7.56 -9.88 -29.13
CA SER A 5 -8.93 -9.36 -29.12
C SER A 5 -9.49 -9.40 -27.70
N THR A 6 -9.93 -8.24 -27.18
CA THR A 6 -10.48 -8.10 -25.82
C THR A 6 -11.96 -7.73 -25.80
N GLY A 7 -12.53 -7.29 -26.93
CA GLY A 7 -13.86 -6.69 -26.98
C GLY A 7 -13.96 -5.29 -26.37
N VAL A 8 -12.84 -4.68 -25.98
CA VAL A 8 -12.79 -3.34 -25.38
C VAL A 8 -12.23 -2.33 -26.39
N ASP A 9 -12.95 -1.23 -26.57
CA ASP A 9 -12.46 -0.08 -27.36
C ASP A 9 -11.42 0.69 -26.54
N VAL A 10 -10.19 0.72 -27.05
CA VAL A 10 -9.02 1.32 -26.36
C VAL A 10 -9.19 2.82 -26.14
N TRP A 11 -9.86 3.54 -27.04
CA TRP A 11 -10.02 4.99 -26.94
C TRP A 11 -11.12 5.33 -25.94
N LYS A 12 -12.25 4.61 -26.01
CA LYS A 12 -13.34 4.81 -25.05
C LYS A 12 -12.94 4.50 -23.60
N ILE A 13 -12.15 3.44 -23.38
CA ILE A 13 -11.70 3.11 -22.01
C ILE A 13 -10.68 4.12 -21.49
N GLN A 14 -9.90 4.76 -22.37
CA GLN A 14 -8.99 5.83 -22.00
C GLN A 14 -9.77 7.08 -21.53
N ASP A 15 -10.80 7.48 -22.27
CA ASP A 15 -11.66 8.62 -21.90
C ASP A 15 -12.35 8.35 -20.55
N VAL A 16 -12.88 7.14 -20.33
CA VAL A 16 -13.46 6.76 -19.03
C VAL A 16 -12.42 6.84 -17.90
N ALA A 17 -11.18 6.38 -18.15
CA ALA A 17 -10.13 6.43 -17.13
C ALA A 17 -9.78 7.87 -16.73
N GLU A 18 -9.56 8.75 -17.70
CA GLU A 18 -9.13 10.13 -17.47
C GLU A 18 -10.28 11.04 -16.99
N ASP A 19 -11.43 10.99 -17.67
CA ASP A 19 -12.50 11.97 -17.45
C ASP A 19 -13.43 11.58 -16.30
N LEU A 20 -13.54 10.29 -15.98
CA LEU A 20 -14.46 9.80 -14.94
C LEU A 20 -13.74 9.19 -13.73
N VAL A 21 -12.73 8.34 -13.93
CA VAL A 21 -12.12 7.59 -12.82
C VAL A 21 -11.07 8.42 -12.07
N VAL A 22 -10.15 9.10 -12.77
CA VAL A 22 -9.12 9.93 -12.13
C VAL A 22 -9.71 11.00 -11.19
N PRO A 23 -10.78 11.74 -11.56
CA PRO A 23 -11.40 12.72 -10.67
C PRO A 23 -12.01 12.15 -9.39
N LEU A 24 -12.34 10.85 -9.37
CA LEU A 24 -12.90 10.16 -8.20
C LEU A 24 -11.82 9.68 -7.21
N MET A 25 -10.54 9.70 -7.60
CA MET A 25 -9.47 9.22 -6.74
C MET A 25 -9.10 10.25 -5.67
N ASP A 26 -9.10 9.83 -4.39
CA ASP A 26 -8.62 10.67 -3.27
C ASP A 26 -7.12 11.04 -3.42
N PHE A 27 -6.35 10.17 -4.07
CA PHE A 27 -4.93 10.34 -4.33
C PHE A 27 -4.53 9.52 -5.56
N PRO A 28 -3.49 9.94 -6.30
CA PRO A 28 -3.05 9.21 -7.49
C PRO A 28 -2.51 7.82 -7.13
N ILE A 29 -3.01 6.79 -7.82
CA ILE A 29 -2.47 5.43 -7.71
C ILE A 29 -1.18 5.34 -8.55
N ARG A 30 -0.04 5.19 -7.87
CA ARG A 30 1.28 5.13 -8.51
C ARG A 30 2.29 4.32 -7.70
N ILE A 31 3.39 3.94 -8.34
CA ILE A 31 4.54 3.31 -7.68
C ILE A 31 5.34 4.41 -6.97
N ASP A 32 5.02 4.64 -5.69
CA ASP A 32 5.85 5.42 -4.78
C ASP A 32 6.78 4.53 -3.93
N ARG A 33 7.52 5.13 -3.01
CA ARG A 33 8.47 4.43 -2.13
C ARG A 33 7.83 3.30 -1.34
N ASP A 34 6.64 3.53 -0.79
CA ASP A 34 5.97 2.58 0.11
C ASP A 34 5.26 1.50 -0.71
N ALA A 35 4.65 1.85 -1.85
CA ALA A 35 4.08 0.90 -2.78
C ALA A 35 5.14 -0.07 -3.34
N LEU A 36 6.34 0.43 -3.66
CA LEU A 36 7.46 -0.41 -4.09
C LEU A 36 7.97 -1.31 -2.95
N THR A 37 8.01 -0.78 -1.72
CA THR A 37 8.39 -1.56 -0.53
C THR A 37 7.40 -2.70 -0.30
N LEU A 38 6.09 -2.44 -0.45
CA LEU A 38 5.04 -3.46 -0.32
C LEU A 38 5.28 -4.62 -1.30
N GLY A 39 5.55 -4.32 -2.57
CA GLY A 39 5.86 -5.33 -3.58
C GLY A 39 7.16 -6.09 -3.29
N TYR A 40 8.20 -5.39 -2.83
CA TYR A 40 9.47 -6.00 -2.43
C TYR A 40 9.32 -6.93 -1.21
N ALA A 41 8.53 -6.52 -0.21
CA ALA A 41 8.28 -7.27 1.01
C ALA A 41 7.31 -8.45 0.83
N GLY A 42 6.64 -8.57 -0.33
CA GLY A 42 5.64 -9.61 -0.58
C GLY A 42 4.39 -9.45 0.27
N VAL A 43 4.02 -8.23 0.64
CA VAL A 43 2.90 -7.94 1.53
C VAL A 43 1.62 -7.68 0.72
N TYR A 44 0.47 -7.98 1.31
CA TYR A 44 -0.85 -7.82 0.68
C TYR A 44 -1.16 -6.34 0.36
N GLY A 45 -1.64 -6.08 -0.87
CA GLY A 45 -1.81 -4.72 -1.42
C GLY A 45 -2.65 -3.76 -0.58
N SER A 46 -3.69 -4.25 0.10
CA SER A 46 -4.57 -3.39 0.93
C SER A 46 -3.83 -2.76 2.11
N PHE A 47 -2.70 -3.34 2.55
CA PHE A 47 -1.99 -2.90 3.76
C PHE A 47 -1.35 -1.52 3.63
N LEU A 48 -1.11 -1.03 2.40
CA LEU A 48 -0.39 0.23 2.15
C LEU A 48 -1.01 1.42 2.90
N LEU A 49 -2.33 1.59 2.79
CA LEU A 49 -3.02 2.73 3.41
C LEU A 49 -3.05 2.61 4.93
N PHE A 50 -3.19 1.41 5.46
CA PHE A 50 -3.13 1.16 6.90
C PHE A 50 -1.73 1.44 7.45
N ALA A 51 -0.68 1.02 6.76
CA ALA A 51 0.71 1.30 7.15
C ALA A 51 1.00 2.81 7.13
N LYS A 52 0.53 3.54 6.10
CA LYS A 52 0.64 5.01 6.04
C LYS A 52 -0.11 5.71 7.16
N ARG A 53 -1.32 5.24 7.51
CA ARG A 53 -2.09 5.77 8.66
C ARG A 53 -1.36 5.50 9.99
N ALA A 54 -0.82 4.30 10.15
CA ALA A 54 -0.04 3.93 11.34
C ALA A 54 1.24 4.74 11.47
N GLU A 55 1.92 5.06 10.35
CA GLU A 55 3.07 5.97 10.34
C GLU A 55 2.71 7.34 10.89
N GLN A 56 1.64 7.95 10.41
CA GLN A 56 1.18 9.25 10.90
C GLN A 56 0.78 9.20 12.39
N LYS A 57 0.21 8.08 12.85
CA LYS A 57 -0.28 7.92 14.23
C LYS A 57 0.84 7.62 15.25
N TYR A 58 1.84 6.84 14.87
CA TYR A 58 2.85 6.30 15.80
C TYR A 58 4.28 6.79 15.53
N GLY A 59 4.52 7.50 14.42
CA GLY A 59 5.85 8.00 14.05
C GLY A 59 6.83 6.90 13.63
N VAL A 60 6.33 5.73 13.24
CA VAL A 60 7.13 4.62 12.71
C VAL A 60 6.98 4.62 11.19
N PRO A 61 8.05 4.75 10.39
CA PRO A 61 7.96 4.81 8.94
C PRO A 61 7.18 3.63 8.33
N ALA A 62 6.26 3.89 7.40
CA ALA A 62 5.43 2.84 6.79
C ALA A 62 6.27 1.75 6.14
N ARG A 63 7.40 2.13 5.51
CA ARG A 63 8.39 1.19 4.98
C ARG A 63 8.80 0.11 5.99
N GLU A 64 9.12 0.52 7.21
CA GLU A 64 9.62 -0.42 8.23
C GLU A 64 8.50 -1.32 8.74
N ILE A 65 7.29 -0.77 8.89
CA ILE A 65 6.09 -1.54 9.22
C ILE A 65 5.85 -2.60 8.15
N LEU A 66 5.86 -2.22 6.87
CA LEU A 66 5.66 -3.14 5.75
C LEU A 66 6.72 -4.25 5.68
N LEU A 67 8.00 -3.91 5.89
CA LEU A 67 9.07 -4.91 5.95
C LEU A 67 8.87 -5.92 7.09
N GLU A 68 8.45 -5.45 8.26
CA GLU A 68 8.18 -6.32 9.40
C GLU A 68 6.96 -7.22 9.17
N LEU A 69 5.89 -6.70 8.56
CA LEU A 69 4.72 -7.51 8.20
C LEU A 69 5.07 -8.59 7.17
N GLY A 70 5.91 -8.25 6.19
CA GLY A 70 6.44 -9.22 5.21
C GLY A 70 7.29 -10.30 5.89
N ARG A 71 8.18 -9.91 6.80
CA ARG A 71 8.99 -10.84 7.61
C ARG A 71 8.14 -11.80 8.43
N ARG A 72 6.98 -11.34 8.93
CA ARG A 72 6.02 -12.15 9.70
C ARG A 72 5.12 -13.04 8.83
N GLY A 73 5.17 -12.90 7.50
CA GLY A 73 4.33 -13.67 6.59
C GLY A 73 2.84 -13.36 6.72
N MET A 74 2.49 -12.10 7.01
CA MET A 74 1.10 -11.68 7.17
C MET A 74 0.33 -11.81 5.85
N VAL A 75 -0.95 -12.16 5.94
CA VAL A 75 -1.85 -12.37 4.81
C VAL A 75 -3.01 -11.38 4.80
N GLY A 76 -3.72 -11.26 3.69
CA GLY A 76 -4.91 -10.39 3.59
C GLY A 76 -5.95 -10.73 4.66
N GLY A 77 -6.58 -9.70 5.23
CA GLY A 77 -7.51 -9.83 6.36
C GLY A 77 -6.89 -9.62 7.75
N GLN A 78 -5.57 -9.40 7.83
CA GLN A 78 -4.84 -9.14 9.09
C GLN A 78 -4.44 -7.65 9.24
N GLU A 79 -5.31 -6.74 8.78
CA GLU A 79 -5.05 -5.30 8.81
C GLU A 79 -4.89 -4.73 10.23
N ASP A 80 -5.48 -5.38 11.24
CA ASP A 80 -5.34 -5.04 12.66
C ASP A 80 -3.90 -5.21 13.17
N MET A 81 -3.17 -6.21 12.66
CA MET A 81 -1.78 -6.48 13.03
C MET A 81 -0.81 -5.37 12.60
N ILE A 82 -1.21 -4.52 11.66
CA ILE A 82 -0.42 -3.36 11.22
C ILE A 82 -0.30 -2.35 12.35
N GLU A 83 -1.40 -2.09 13.04
CA GLU A 83 -1.46 -1.17 14.17
C GLU A 83 -0.70 -1.71 15.38
N ASP A 84 -0.86 -3.01 15.69
CA ASP A 84 -0.09 -3.68 16.75
C ASP A 84 1.42 -3.65 16.49
N THR A 85 1.82 -3.92 15.23
CA THR A 85 3.22 -3.87 14.81
C THR A 85 3.79 -2.46 14.99
N ALA A 86 3.06 -1.44 14.56
CA ALA A 86 3.48 -0.04 14.70
C ALA A 86 3.63 0.38 16.18
N ILE A 87 2.68 0.00 17.05
CA ILE A 87 2.75 0.26 18.50
C ILE A 87 3.99 -0.42 19.10
N THR A 88 4.22 -1.70 18.76
CA THR A 88 5.36 -2.47 19.25
C THR A 88 6.69 -1.83 18.84
N MET A 89 6.82 -1.44 17.57
CA MET A 89 8.02 -0.77 17.05
C MET A 89 8.23 0.61 17.69
N ALA A 90 7.16 1.39 17.88
CA ALA A 90 7.24 2.69 18.54
C ALA A 90 7.72 2.58 19.99
N ARG A 91 7.25 1.58 20.73
CA ARG A 91 7.70 1.29 22.10
C ARG A 91 9.17 0.89 22.14
N ALA A 92 9.60 0.00 21.26
CA ALA A 92 10.99 -0.44 21.16
C ALA A 92 11.95 0.73 20.88
N ARG A 93 11.57 1.65 19.98
CA ARG A 93 12.36 2.86 19.68
C ARG A 93 12.50 3.80 20.88
N LYS A 94 11.41 4.01 21.63
CA LYS A 94 11.43 4.84 22.85
C LYS A 94 12.31 4.25 23.94
N ALA A 95 12.38 2.93 24.05
CA ALA A 95 13.22 2.26 25.05
C ALA A 95 14.72 2.26 24.69
N ALA A 96 15.05 2.44 23.41
CA ALA A 96 16.42 2.47 22.90
C ALA A 96 17.02 3.89 22.83
N ALA A 97 16.20 4.92 23.09
CA ALA A 97 16.60 6.34 23.14
C ALA A 97 16.92 6.74 24.58
#